data_AF-A0A162MZN9-F1
#
_entry.id   AF-A0A162MZN9-F1
#
_cell.length_a   1.000
_cell.length_b   1.000
_cell.length_c   1.000
_cell.angle_alpha   90.00
_cell.angle_beta   90.00
_cell.angle_gamma   90.00
#
_symmetry.space_group_name_H-M   'P 1'
#
loop_
_entity.id
_entity.type
_entity.pdbx_description
1 polymer ?
#
loop_
_entity_poly.entity_id
_entity_poly.type
_entity_poly.pdbx_seq_one_letter_code
_entity_poly.pdbx_strand_id
1 'polypeptide(L)'
;MIADPAQHGRDLVWQAQHELWKAAPDFKRVLELGMEALKDFTQPRDRANACLVVAKGHEGLRQWEFAYNYWSWCSSLYPESWNDELRARMEDCRRRRDEVERARRGSAGGYRP
;
A
#
# COMPACT_ATOMS: atom_id res chain seq x y z
N MET A 1 -24.69 20.46 6.35
CA MET A 1 -24.08 19.99 5.09
C MET A 1 -23.61 18.57 5.34
N ILE A 2 -24.20 17.58 4.67
CA ILE A 2 -23.66 16.21 4.69
C ILE A 2 -22.45 16.25 3.75
N ALA A 3 -21.25 16.02 4.27
CA ALA A 3 -20.06 15.91 3.43
C ALA A 3 -20.26 14.71 2.48
N ASP A 4 -19.99 14.90 1.18
CA ASP A 4 -19.94 13.80 0.22
C ASP A 4 -18.77 12.87 0.62
N PRO A 5 -19.04 11.63 1.08
CA PRO A 5 -17.99 10.72 1.51
C PRO A 5 -16.95 10.49 0.41
N ALA A 6 -17.37 10.41 -0.86
CA ALA A 6 -16.44 10.21 -1.97
C ALA A 6 -15.50 11.41 -2.15
N GLN A 7 -16.00 12.64 -1.95
CA GLN A 7 -15.13 13.82 -1.98
C GLN A 7 -14.14 13.83 -0.82
N HIS A 8 -14.60 13.50 0.40
CA HIS A 8 -13.73 13.38 1.56
C HIS A 8 -12.61 12.35 1.34
N GLY A 9 -12.93 11.16 0.82
CA GLY A 9 -11.94 10.15 0.49
C GLY A 9 -10.92 10.63 -0.56
N ARG A 10 -11.33 11.40 -1.57
CA ARG A 10 -10.41 11.96 -2.57
C ARG A 10 -9.47 12.99 -1.95
N ASP A 11 -9.98 13.83 -1.05
CA ASP A 11 -9.16 14.81 -0.34
C ASP A 11 -8.11 14.11 0.54
N LEU A 12 -8.46 12.99 1.19
CA LEU A 12 -7.52 12.16 1.95
C LEU A 12 -6.44 11.52 1.07
N VAL A 13 -6.81 10.96 -0.08
CA VAL A 13 -5.85 10.43 -1.06
C VAL A 13 -4.91 11.52 -1.56
N TRP A 14 -5.45 12.70 -1.88
CA TRP A 14 -4.65 13.85 -2.30
C TRP A 14 -3.62 14.24 -1.23
N GLN A 15 -4.04 14.36 0.03
CA GLN A 15 -3.13 14.65 1.15
C GLN A 15 -2.04 13.58 1.30
N ALA A 16 -2.38 12.29 1.16
CA ALA A 16 -1.43 11.21 1.29
C ALA A 16 -0.40 11.19 0.13
N GLN A 17 -0.84 11.51 -1.09
CA GLN A 17 0.07 11.66 -2.23
C GLN A 17 1.04 12.84 -2.03
N HIS A 18 0.54 13.96 -1.51
CA HIS A 18 1.39 15.10 -1.18
C HIS A 18 2.41 14.75 -0.08
N GLU A 19 2.03 13.98 0.94
CA GLU A 19 2.95 13.47 1.95
C GLU A 19 4.07 12.62 1.34
N LEU A 20 3.74 11.75 0.38
CA LEU A 20 4.71 10.91 -0.35
C LEU A 20 5.72 11.70 -1.18
N TRP A 21 5.44 12.95 -1.57
CA TRP A 21 6.35 13.79 -2.33
C TRP A 21 7.36 14.57 -1.48
N LYS A 22 7.23 14.53 -0.15
CA LYS A 22 8.21 15.17 0.74
C LYS A 22 9.56 14.48 0.66
N ALA A 23 10.63 15.21 0.98
CA ALA A 23 11.98 14.66 1.04
C ALA A 23 12.13 13.53 2.09
N ALA A 24 11.37 13.60 3.17
CA ALA A 24 11.25 12.57 4.19
C ALA A 24 9.77 12.30 4.48
N PRO A 25 9.11 11.42 3.72
CA PRO A 25 7.68 11.13 3.90
C PRO A 25 7.39 10.48 5.25
N ASP A 26 6.31 10.92 5.91
CA ASP A 26 5.75 10.17 7.03
C ASP A 26 4.87 9.03 6.51
N PHE A 27 5.47 7.85 6.35
CA PHE A 27 4.75 6.68 5.85
C PHE A 27 3.65 6.17 6.78
N LYS A 28 3.68 6.48 8.09
CA LYS A 28 2.57 6.16 8.99
C LYS A 28 1.37 7.05 8.66
N ARG A 29 1.62 8.35 8.46
CA ARG A 29 0.58 9.29 8.07
C ARG A 29 -0.03 8.94 6.70
N VAL A 30 0.80 8.56 5.73
CA VAL A 30 0.35 8.08 4.42
C VAL A 30 -0.60 6.88 4.57
N LEU A 31 -0.21 5.91 5.40
CA LEU A 31 -1.00 4.71 5.66
C LEU A 31 -2.35 5.04 6.32
N GLU A 32 -2.35 5.88 7.35
CA GLU A 32 -3.58 6.32 8.03
C GLU A 32 -4.56 6.99 7.07
N LEU A 33 -4.08 7.93 6.25
CA LEU A 33 -4.91 8.65 5.28
C LEU A 33 -5.49 7.70 4.22
N GLY A 34 -4.67 6.78 3.69
CA GLY A 34 -5.13 5.82 2.69
C GLY A 34 -6.16 4.83 3.24
N MET A 35 -5.97 4.34 4.46
CA MET A 35 -6.92 3.43 5.12
C MET A 35 -8.24 4.13 5.45
N GLU A 36 -8.20 5.40 5.84
CA GLU A 36 -9.41 6.19 6.06
C GLU A 36 -10.16 6.41 4.75
N ALA A 37 -9.46 6.78 3.67
CA ALA A 37 -10.07 6.97 2.36
C ALA A 37 -10.77 5.70 1.82
N LEU A 38 -10.22 4.51 2.10
CA LEU A 38 -10.83 3.24 1.70
C LEU A 38 -12.22 3.01 2.31
N LYS A 39 -12.52 3.59 3.47
CA LYS A 39 -13.83 3.49 4.12
C LYS A 39 -14.90 4.25 3.34
N ASP A 40 -14.50 5.33 2.68
CA ASP A 40 -15.39 6.22 1.95
C ASP A 40 -15.62 5.80 0.49
N PHE A 41 -14.75 4.96 -0.06
CA PHE A 41 -14.80 4.58 -1.47
C PHE A 41 -15.56 3.30 -1.76
N THR A 42 -16.60 3.44 -2.58
CA THR A 42 -17.36 2.34 -3.19
C THR A 42 -16.94 2.02 -4.62
N GLN A 43 -16.45 3.02 -5.36
CA GLN A 43 -16.08 2.88 -6.77
C GLN A 43 -14.71 2.19 -6.94
N PRO A 44 -14.57 1.21 -7.85
CA PRO A 44 -13.31 0.46 -8.03
C PRO A 44 -12.09 1.35 -8.28
N ARG A 45 -12.25 2.41 -9.09
CA ARG A 45 -11.16 3.33 -9.43
C ARG A 45 -10.66 4.11 -8.22
N ASP A 46 -11.57 4.66 -7.42
CA ASP A 46 -11.22 5.41 -6.21
C ASP A 46 -10.59 4.46 -5.17
N ARG A 47 -11.13 3.25 -5.02
CA ARG A 47 -10.54 2.19 -4.18
C ARG A 47 -9.12 1.80 -4.64
N ALA A 48 -8.87 1.69 -5.94
CA ALA A 48 -7.55 1.39 -6.47
C ALA A 48 -6.53 2.48 -6.08
N ASN A 49 -6.91 3.76 -6.19
CA ASN A 49 -6.04 4.86 -5.78
C ASN A 49 -5.72 4.84 -4.28
N ALA A 50 -6.71 4.55 -3.42
CA ALA A 50 -6.46 4.41 -1.99
C ALA A 50 -5.58 3.19 -1.68
N CYS A 51 -5.83 2.03 -2.32
CA CYS A 51 -4.97 0.85 -2.21
C CYS A 51 -3.51 1.16 -2.62
N LEU A 52 -3.30 1.96 -3.66
CA LEU A 52 -1.96 2.38 -4.09
C LEU A 52 -1.24 3.20 -3.02
N VAL A 53 -1.93 4.14 -2.39
CA VAL A 53 -1.39 4.94 -1.28
C VAL A 53 -1.04 4.04 -0.09
N VAL A 54 -1.94 3.14 0.29
CA VAL A 54 -1.74 2.19 1.39
C VAL A 54 -0.56 1.26 1.11
N ALA A 55 -0.43 0.75 -0.12
CA ALA A 55 0.69 -0.08 -0.54
C ALA A 55 2.04 0.66 -0.35
N LYS A 56 2.12 1.91 -0.81
CA LYS A 56 3.32 2.76 -0.63
C LYS A 56 3.61 3.06 0.83
N GLY A 57 2.59 3.28 1.66
CA GLY A 57 2.74 3.43 3.11
C GLY A 57 3.38 2.19 3.75
N HIS A 58 2.84 1.01 3.49
CA HIS A 58 3.42 -0.25 3.98
C HIS A 58 4.83 -0.50 3.43
N GLU A 59 5.09 -0.20 2.16
CA GLU A 59 6.41 -0.33 1.54
C GLU A 59 7.45 0.54 2.25
N GLY A 60 7.14 1.81 2.50
CA GLY A 60 8.01 2.73 3.23
C GLY A 60 8.27 2.29 4.68
N LEU A 61 7.28 1.66 5.31
CA LEU A 61 7.40 1.03 6.64
C LEU A 61 8.05 -0.37 6.60
N ARG A 62 8.46 -0.86 5.43
CA ARG A 62 9.05 -2.19 5.22
C ARG A 62 8.15 -3.35 5.65
N GLN A 63 6.84 -3.15 5.58
CA GLN A 63 5.80 -4.12 5.88
C GLN A 63 5.43 -4.89 4.60
N TRP A 64 6.36 -5.70 4.09
CA TRP A 64 6.35 -6.24 2.72
C TRP A 64 5.13 -7.11 2.38
N GLU A 65 4.64 -7.89 3.35
CA GLU A 65 3.43 -8.72 3.16
C GLU A 65 2.21 -7.85 2.86
N PHE A 66 1.97 -6.83 3.68
CA PHE A 66 0.87 -5.90 3.48
C PHE A 66 1.06 -5.06 2.22
N ALA A 67 2.27 -4.57 1.97
CA ALA A 67 2.58 -3.82 0.76
C ALA A 67 2.22 -4.63 -0.49
N TYR A 68 2.67 -5.89 -0.57
CA TYR A 68 2.35 -6.78 -1.69
C TYR A 68 0.84 -7.01 -1.86
N ASN A 69 0.11 -7.27 -0.77
CA ASN A 69 -1.32 -7.49 -0.82
C ASN A 69 -2.08 -6.27 -1.38
N TYR A 70 -1.75 -5.07 -0.93
CA TYR A 70 -2.38 -3.84 -1.43
C TYR A 70 -1.97 -3.49 -2.86
N TRP A 71 -0.73 -3.76 -3.26
CA TRP A 71 -0.31 -3.65 -4.66
C TRP A 71 -1.14 -4.60 -5.55
N SER A 72 -1.33 -5.86 -5.13
CA SER A 72 -2.15 -6.85 -5.84
C SER A 72 -3.63 -6.44 -5.94
N TRP A 73 -4.21 -5.87 -4.88
CA TRP A 73 -5.58 -5.36 -4.93
C TRP A 73 -5.70 -4.15 -5.86
N CYS A 74 -4.72 -3.24 -5.84
CA CYS A 74 -4.70 -2.11 -6.76
C CYS A 74 -4.66 -2.57 -8.23
N SER A 75 -3.82 -3.56 -8.57
CA SER A 75 -3.70 -4.06 -9.95
C SER A 75 -4.97 -4.76 -10.42
N SER A 76 -5.66 -5.47 -9.51
CA SER A 76 -6.93 -6.15 -9.80
C SER A 76 -8.08 -5.16 -10.01
N LEU A 77 -8.11 -4.06 -9.26
CA LEU A 77 -9.18 -3.05 -9.32
C LEU A 77 -9.02 -2.08 -10.49
N TYR A 78 -7.79 -1.84 -10.96
CA TYR A 78 -7.53 -0.88 -12.04
C TYR A 78 -6.38 -1.33 -12.97
N PRO A 79 -6.60 -2.40 -13.76
CA PRO A 79 -5.55 -3.01 -14.58
C PRO A 79 -5.06 -2.11 -15.73
N GLU A 80 -5.91 -1.21 -16.24
CA GLU A 80 -5.60 -0.33 -17.37
C GLU A 80 -4.44 0.63 -17.09
N SER A 81 -4.24 1.03 -15.83
CA SER A 81 -3.14 1.93 -15.42
C SER A 81 -1.93 1.17 -14.88
N TRP A 82 -1.92 -0.15 -14.96
CA TRP A 82 -0.86 -0.99 -14.39
C TRP A 82 0.32 -1.15 -15.35
N ASN A 83 1.25 -0.21 -15.28
CA ASN A 83 2.45 -0.19 -16.11
C ASN A 83 3.58 -1.10 -15.55
N ASP A 84 4.66 -1.22 -16.32
CA ASP A 84 5.80 -2.07 -15.96
C ASP A 84 6.53 -1.62 -14.69
N GLU A 85 6.52 -0.32 -14.37
CA GLU A 85 7.11 0.21 -13.13
C GLU A 85 6.32 -0.27 -11.90
N LEU A 86 5.00 -0.16 -11.92
CA LEU A 86 4.15 -0.63 -10.83
C LEU A 86 4.25 -2.15 -10.67
N ARG A 87 4.33 -2.89 -11.79
CA ARG A 87 4.59 -4.33 -11.77
C ARG A 87 5.94 -4.66 -11.13
N ALA A 88 6.99 -3.95 -11.48
CA ALA A 88 8.32 -4.15 -10.90
C ALA A 88 8.35 -3.88 -9.39
N ARG A 89 7.66 -2.83 -8.91
CA ARG A 89 7.55 -2.54 -7.46
C ARG A 89 6.78 -3.62 -6.70
N MET A 90 5.68 -4.12 -7.27
CA MET A 90 4.92 -5.22 -6.67
C MET A 90 5.77 -6.49 -6.56
N GLU A 91 6.53 -6.81 -7.61
CA GLU A 91 7.45 -7.95 -7.62
C GLU A 91 8.60 -7.79 -6.61
N ASP A 92 9.15 -6.59 -6.42
CA ASP A 92 10.14 -6.32 -5.37
C ASP A 92 9.55 -6.54 -3.97
N CYS A 93 8.31 -6.08 -3.73
CA CYS A 93 7.60 -6.33 -2.48
C CYS A 93 7.42 -7.83 -2.22
N ARG A 94 7.05 -8.61 -3.24
CA ARG A 94 6.92 -10.08 -3.15
C ARG A 94 8.25 -10.72 -2.76
N ARG A 95 9.33 -10.36 -3.46
CA ARG A 95 10.67 -10.89 -3.19
C ARG A 95 11.11 -10.61 -1.75
N ARG A 96 10.96 -9.36 -1.28
CA ARG A 96 11.34 -8.98 0.08
C ARG A 96 10.50 -9.69 1.15
N ARG A 97 9.21 -9.90 0.89
CA ARG A 97 8.36 -10.73 1.77
C ARG A 97 8.91 -12.15 1.88
N ASP A 98 9.20 -12.78 0.75
CA ASP A 98 9.70 -14.17 0.71
C ASP A 98 11.07 -14.30 1.38
N GLU A 99 11.94 -13.30 1.25
CA GLU A 99 13.22 -13.22 1.97
C GLU A 99 13.03 -13.16 3.49
N VAL A 100 12.12 -12.31 3.98
CA VAL A 100 11.79 -12.20 5.41
C VAL A 100 11.20 -13.51 5.94
N GLU A 101 10.29 -14.15 5.19
CA GLU A 101 9.73 -15.44 5.57
C GLU A 101 10.79 -16.54 5.63
N ARG A 102 11.68 -16.61 4.62
CA ARG A 102 12.78 -17.58 4.60
C ARG A 102 13.72 -17.38 5.79
N ALA A 103 14.07 -16.13 6.10
CA ALA A 103 14.90 -15.82 7.26
C ALA A 103 14.24 -16.28 8.56
N ARG A 104 12.93 -16.00 8.75
CA ARG A 104 12.17 -16.48 9.93
C ARG A 104 12.19 -18.00 10.07
N ARG A 105 11.99 -18.74 8.98
CA ARG A 105 12.01 -20.21 8.98
C ARG A 105 13.41 -20.77 9.25
N GLY A 106 14.45 -20.17 8.67
CA GLY A 106 15.84 -20.55 8.91
C GLY A 106 16.30 -20.33 10.36
N SER A 107 15.86 -19.24 10.99
CA SER A 107 16.15 -18.96 12.40
C SER A 107 15.40 -19.88 13.37
N ALA A 108 14.22 -20.36 13.00
CA ALA A 108 13.43 -21.29 13.83
C ALA A 108 14.03 -22.72 13.88
N GLY A 109 14.90 -23.10 12.94
CA GLY A 109 15.56 -24.42 12.90
C GLY A 109 16.84 -24.53 13.75
N GLY A 110 17.28 -23.45 14.40
CA GLY A 110 18.58 -23.37 15.09
C GLY A 110 18.59 -23.76 16.56
N TYR A 111 17.44 -24.10 17.17
CA TYR A 111 17.40 -24.53 18.57
C TYR A 111 17.44 -26.07 18.65
N ARG A 112 18.63 -26.62 18.92
CA ARG A 112 18.80 -28.00 19.40
C ARG A 112 19.37 -27.93 20.82
N PRO A 113 18.68 -28.45 21.85
CA PRO A 113 19.22 -28.57 23.20
C PRO A 113 20.42 -29.53 23.26
#